data_AF-A0A1G1CID8-F1
#
_entry.id   AF-A0A1G1CID8-F1
#
_cell.length_a   1.000
_cell.length_b   1.000
_cell.length_c   1.000
_cell.angle_alpha   90.00
_cell.angle_beta   90.00
_cell.angle_gamma   90.00
#
_symmetry.space_group_name_H-M   'P 1'
#
loop_
_entity.id
_entity.type
_entity.pdbx_description
1 polymer ?
#
loop_
_entity_poly.entity_id
_entity_poly.type
_entity_poly.pdbx_seq_one_letter_code
_entity_poly.pdbx_strand_id
1 'polypeptide(L)'
;MVKESNRGQIALIILLFMAVILTIGISVATRTTEDVSVSRKEEETTRVFNAAEAGIESALGLATPLPDLPYIGDVYNPAPYTFSVPDSLTYDYQIEKDDILEVIVPQGHTIDVNVSGVSGTDGLWIDWGEPTAGCSAGGIVVAIYNAAGPTVRRWGFIGAGCVSGDNFIDTFVIAPPGSAWRLALGFGLVPGFTSNDVLLRIRATYADMPIRITPRGGWVASFPPQQYNIESEGTKALTGETRAILTTRTNPFIPSIFDYVVFSGSSLIQ
;
A
#
# COMPACT_ATOMS: atom_id res chain seq x y z
N MET A 1 -49.21 73.56 23.78
CA MET A 1 -49.69 72.18 23.55
C MET A 1 -48.46 71.30 23.34
N VAL A 2 -47.87 70.78 24.41
CA VAL A 2 -46.63 69.99 24.38
C VAL A 2 -47.00 68.56 24.79
N LYS A 3 -46.77 67.62 23.88
CA LYS A 3 -47.22 66.23 23.94
C LYS A 3 -46.20 65.43 24.75
N GLU A 4 -46.58 64.92 25.91
CA GLU A 4 -45.73 64.00 26.69
C GLU A 4 -45.63 62.65 25.97
N SER A 5 -44.46 62.32 25.41
CA SER A 5 -44.24 61.09 24.62
C SER A 5 -42.92 60.35 24.92
N ASN A 6 -42.25 60.61 26.05
CA ASN A 6 -40.90 60.07 26.29
C ASN A 6 -40.80 58.98 27.37
N ARG A 7 -41.86 58.73 28.16
CA ARG A 7 -41.82 57.72 29.25
C ARG A 7 -41.92 56.26 28.78
N GLY A 8 -42.51 55.99 27.61
CA GLY A 8 -42.55 54.65 27.01
C GLY A 8 -41.29 54.27 26.21
N GLN A 9 -40.58 55.25 25.65
CA GLN A 9 -39.38 55.02 24.84
C GLN A 9 -38.17 54.59 25.68
N ILE A 10 -38.05 55.09 26.91
CA ILE A 10 -36.94 54.72 27.82
C ILE A 10 -36.97 53.22 28.18
N ALA A 11 -38.16 52.67 28.44
CA ALA A 11 -38.31 51.25 28.74
C ALA A 11 -37.91 50.36 27.55
N LEU A 12 -38.25 50.78 26.32
CA LEU A 12 -37.85 50.08 25.10
C LEU A 12 -36.33 50.13 24.88
N ILE A 13 -35.67 51.25 25.17
CA ILE A 13 -34.21 51.39 25.04
C ILE A 13 -33.49 50.49 26.04
N ILE A 14 -33.96 50.42 27.29
CA ILE A 14 -33.38 49.55 28.31
C ILE A 14 -33.56 48.08 27.92
N LEU A 15 -34.74 47.71 27.43
CA LEU A 15 -35.01 46.34 26.97
C LEU A 15 -34.13 45.97 25.77
N LEU A 16 -33.98 46.87 24.80
CA LEU A 16 -33.07 46.70 23.67
C LEU A 16 -31.63 46.49 24.16
N PHE A 17 -31.17 47.33 25.10
CA PHE A 17 -29.80 47.25 25.62
C PHE A 17 -29.56 45.95 26.39
N MET A 18 -30.52 45.50 27.20
CA MET A 18 -30.48 44.19 27.87
C MET A 18 -30.43 43.04 26.87
N ALA A 19 -31.22 43.10 25.79
CA ALA A 19 -31.22 42.09 24.75
C ALA A 19 -29.85 42.00 24.05
N VAL A 20 -29.23 43.14 23.76
CA VAL A 20 -27.89 43.20 23.15
C VAL A 20 -26.81 42.65 24.08
N ILE A 21 -26.84 42.96 25.37
CA ILE A 21 -25.87 42.40 26.33
C ILE A 21 -26.04 40.89 26.45
N LEU A 22 -27.27 40.40 26.50
CA LEU A 22 -27.55 38.97 26.59
C LEU A 22 -27.07 38.22 25.34
N THR A 23 -27.30 38.75 24.15
CA THR A 23 -26.84 38.11 22.91
C THR A 23 -25.33 38.08 22.80
N ILE A 24 -24.63 39.15 23.22
CA ILE A 24 -23.16 39.15 23.28
C ILE A 24 -22.66 38.14 24.31
N GLY A 25 -23.26 38.11 25.51
CA GLY A 25 -22.89 37.18 26.58
C GLY A 25 -23.03 35.71 26.15
N ILE A 26 -24.15 35.36 25.52
CA ILE A 26 -24.38 34.01 24.98
C ILE A 26 -23.38 33.70 23.87
N SER A 27 -23.14 34.64 22.93
CA SER A 27 -22.22 34.43 21.81
C SER A 27 -20.79 34.09 22.28
N VAL A 28 -20.29 34.79 23.29
CA VAL A 28 -18.94 34.53 23.85
C VAL A 28 -18.90 33.19 24.59
N ALA A 29 -19.93 32.88 25.39
CA ALA A 29 -20.01 31.62 26.12
C ALA A 29 -20.09 30.41 25.18
N THR A 30 -20.89 30.50 24.12
CA THR A 30 -21.00 29.46 23.09
C THR A 30 -19.67 29.24 22.39
N ARG A 31 -19.04 30.31 21.89
CA ARG A 31 -17.73 30.22 21.22
C ARG A 31 -16.66 29.58 22.10
N THR A 32 -16.61 29.97 23.38
CA THR A 32 -15.63 29.40 24.33
C THR A 32 -15.86 27.90 24.56
N THR A 33 -17.13 27.48 24.64
CA THR A 33 -17.49 26.07 24.83
C THR A 33 -17.18 25.25 23.58
N GLU A 34 -17.44 25.82 22.40
CA GLU A 34 -17.08 25.22 21.11
C GLU A 34 -15.56 25.07 20.98
N ASP A 35 -14.79 26.13 21.24
CA ASP A 35 -13.33 26.11 21.15
C ASP A 35 -12.71 25.03 22.08
N VAL A 36 -13.21 24.90 23.32
CA VAL A 36 -12.76 23.86 24.26
C VAL A 36 -13.16 22.46 23.79
N SER A 37 -14.38 22.30 23.28
CA SER A 37 -14.88 21.02 22.77
C SER A 37 -14.07 20.56 21.56
N VAL A 38 -13.80 21.46 20.61
CA VAL A 38 -12.95 21.22 19.44
C VAL A 38 -11.54 20.84 19.88
N SER A 39 -10.94 21.61 20.79
CA SER A 39 -9.59 21.33 21.29
C SER A 39 -9.48 19.95 21.95
N ARG A 40 -10.49 19.55 22.75
CA ARG A 40 -10.53 18.20 23.36
C ARG A 40 -10.63 17.11 22.30
N LYS A 41 -11.50 17.30 21.30
CA LYS A 41 -11.68 16.34 20.22
C LYS A 41 -10.40 16.17 19.39
N GLU A 42 -9.69 17.25 19.10
CA GLU A 42 -8.40 17.19 18.40
C GLU A 42 -7.34 16.42 19.20
N GLU A 43 -7.27 16.65 20.51
CA GLU A 43 -6.35 15.93 21.40
C GLU A 43 -6.72 14.43 21.50
N GLU A 44 -8.01 14.10 21.59
CA GLU A 44 -8.49 12.72 21.58
C GLU A 44 -8.22 12.02 20.25
N THR A 45 -8.53 12.67 19.12
CA THR A 45 -8.17 12.19 17.78
C THR A 45 -6.69 11.86 17.68
N THR A 46 -5.83 12.77 18.16
CA THR A 46 -4.37 12.58 18.10
C THR A 46 -3.93 11.36 18.91
N ARG A 47 -4.48 11.18 20.11
CA ARG A 47 -4.17 9.99 20.95
C ARG A 47 -4.64 8.69 20.30
N VAL A 48 -5.84 8.67 19.73
CA VAL A 48 -6.39 7.50 19.04
C VAL A 48 -5.59 7.16 17.80
N PHE A 49 -5.14 8.17 17.05
CA PHE A 49 -4.25 7.99 15.91
C PHE A 49 -2.88 7.40 16.33
N ASN A 50 -2.27 7.93 17.38
CA ASN A 50 -1.01 7.39 17.91
C ASN A 50 -1.15 5.92 18.38
N ALA A 51 -2.33 5.52 18.87
CA ALA A 51 -2.59 4.12 19.20
C ALA A 51 -2.61 3.24 17.94
N ALA A 52 -3.25 3.69 16.86
CA ALA A 52 -3.24 2.99 15.59
C ALA A 52 -1.80 2.88 15.02
N GLU A 53 -1.00 3.94 15.11
CA GLU A 53 0.42 3.91 14.72
C GLU A 53 1.21 2.89 15.53
N ALA A 54 0.99 2.82 16.86
CA ALA A 54 1.62 1.82 17.71
C ALA A 54 1.25 0.38 17.32
N GLY A 55 0.02 0.17 16.81
CA GLY A 55 -0.41 -1.11 16.27
C GLY A 55 0.32 -1.49 14.98
N ILE A 56 0.49 -0.53 14.05
CA ILE A 56 1.30 -0.72 12.85
C ILE A 56 2.76 -1.07 13.22
N GLU A 57 3.37 -0.34 14.14
CA GLU A 57 4.74 -0.60 14.60
C GLU A 57 4.86 -1.98 15.27
N SER A 58 3.84 -2.39 16.03
CA SER A 58 3.79 -3.72 16.64
C SER A 58 3.74 -4.82 15.58
N ALA A 59 2.95 -4.63 14.52
CA ALA A 59 2.84 -5.57 13.41
C ALA A 59 4.13 -5.66 12.59
N LEU A 60 4.80 -4.53 12.35
CA LEU A 60 6.06 -4.47 11.61
C LEU A 60 7.26 -4.99 12.41
N GLY A 61 7.22 -4.84 13.74
CA GLY A 61 8.24 -5.25 14.71
C GLY A 61 8.10 -6.66 15.26
N LEU A 62 7.22 -7.50 14.69
CA LEU A 62 7.07 -8.90 15.09
C LEU A 62 8.40 -9.67 14.94
N ALA A 63 8.72 -10.50 15.95
CA ALA A 63 9.91 -11.35 15.91
C ALA A 63 9.79 -12.49 14.90
N THR A 64 8.56 -12.96 14.67
CA THR A 64 8.24 -13.95 13.63
C THR A 64 8.10 -13.23 12.29
N PRO A 65 8.78 -13.69 11.22
CA PRO A 65 8.61 -13.14 9.88
C PRO A 65 7.14 -13.18 9.44
N LEU A 66 6.68 -12.15 8.71
CA LEU A 66 5.31 -12.05 8.23
C LEU A 66 4.81 -13.32 7.52
N PRO A 67 5.57 -13.98 6.61
CA PRO A 67 5.11 -15.21 5.96
C PRO A 67 4.77 -16.36 6.93
N ASP A 68 5.42 -16.38 8.11
CA ASP A 68 5.39 -17.50 9.05
C ASP A 68 4.41 -17.30 10.22
N LEU A 69 3.61 -16.23 10.18
CA LEU A 69 2.59 -15.98 11.20
C LEU A 69 1.48 -17.05 11.16
N PRO A 70 0.76 -17.29 12.27
CA PRO A 70 -0.32 -18.26 12.32
C PRO A 70 -1.60 -17.70 11.68
N TYR A 71 -1.62 -17.58 10.35
CA TYR A 71 -2.78 -17.12 9.59
C TYR A 71 -3.95 -18.10 9.68
N ILE A 72 -5.17 -17.54 9.69
CA ILE A 72 -6.41 -18.28 9.43
C ILE A 72 -6.89 -17.84 8.04
N GLY A 73 -6.69 -18.69 7.03
CA GLY A 73 -6.80 -18.26 5.63
C GLY A 73 -5.68 -17.29 5.27
N ASP A 74 -6.04 -16.12 4.76
CA ASP A 74 -5.09 -15.06 4.38
C ASP A 74 -4.94 -13.95 5.42
N VAL A 75 -5.66 -14.08 6.54
CA VAL A 75 -5.73 -13.06 7.58
C VAL A 75 -5.07 -13.54 8.87
N TYR A 76 -4.23 -12.70 9.44
CA TYR A 76 -3.70 -12.81 10.78
C TYR A 76 -4.29 -11.70 11.64
N ASN A 77 -4.99 -12.08 12.71
CA ASN A 77 -5.67 -11.17 13.62
C ASN A 77 -5.35 -11.56 15.08
N PRO A 78 -4.31 -10.96 15.71
CA PRO A 78 -3.99 -11.18 17.11
C PRO A 78 -5.03 -10.57 18.06
N ALA A 79 -4.85 -10.79 19.36
CA ALA A 79 -5.70 -10.14 20.35
C ALA A 79 -5.38 -8.64 20.44
N PRO A 80 -6.39 -7.76 20.61
CA PRO A 80 -6.18 -6.32 20.78
C PRO A 80 -5.30 -6.01 21.99
N TYR A 81 -4.53 -4.93 21.90
CA TYR A 81 -3.71 -4.43 23.00
C TYR A 81 -4.38 -3.22 23.68
N THR A 82 -4.38 -3.21 25.01
CA THR A 82 -4.94 -2.12 25.81
C THR A 82 -3.84 -1.43 26.61
N PHE A 83 -3.70 -0.12 26.42
CA PHE A 83 -2.80 0.68 27.24
C PHE A 83 -3.35 0.86 28.67
N SER A 84 -2.49 0.67 29.67
CA SER A 84 -2.81 0.90 31.08
C SER A 84 -2.70 2.39 31.46
N VAL A 85 -3.41 3.25 30.72
CA VAL A 85 -3.45 4.71 30.87
C VAL A 85 -4.92 5.11 31.15
N PRO A 86 -5.24 6.24 31.83
CA PRO A 86 -6.53 6.45 32.51
C PRO A 86 -7.83 6.29 31.71
N ASP A 87 -7.74 6.24 30.38
CA ASP A 87 -8.89 6.27 29.47
C ASP A 87 -9.07 5.00 28.63
N SER A 88 -8.37 3.90 28.95
CA SER A 88 -8.50 2.60 28.26
C SER A 88 -8.41 2.72 26.73
N LEU A 89 -7.28 3.26 26.27
CA LEU A 89 -6.95 3.35 24.86
C LEU A 89 -6.54 1.96 24.38
N THR A 90 -7.11 1.50 23.27
CA THR A 90 -6.80 0.21 22.67
C THR A 90 -6.32 0.39 21.25
N TYR A 91 -5.50 -0.54 20.77
CA TYR A 91 -5.35 -0.75 19.33
C TYR A 91 -5.57 -2.22 19.00
N ASP A 92 -6.14 -2.43 17.82
CA ASP A 92 -6.19 -3.72 17.15
C ASP A 92 -5.46 -3.60 15.82
N TYR A 93 -4.91 -4.69 15.31
CA TYR A 93 -4.33 -4.70 13.98
C TYR A 93 -4.55 -6.04 13.29
N GLN A 94 -4.74 -6.00 11.99
CA GLN A 94 -4.90 -7.14 11.12
C GLN A 94 -3.81 -7.12 10.05
N ILE A 95 -3.28 -8.31 9.71
CA ILE A 95 -2.36 -8.49 8.58
C ILE A 95 -3.02 -9.40 7.56
N GLU A 96 -3.17 -8.92 6.34
CA GLU A 96 -3.72 -9.67 5.20
C GLU A 96 -2.63 -9.94 4.16
N LYS A 97 -2.59 -11.17 3.66
CA LYS A 97 -1.75 -11.56 2.53
C LYS A 97 -2.36 -11.06 1.23
N ASP A 98 -1.53 -10.51 0.37
CA ASP A 98 -1.94 -10.13 -0.98
C ASP A 98 -0.93 -10.68 -1.98
N ASP A 99 -1.45 -11.42 -2.94
CA ASP A 99 -0.71 -12.11 -3.98
C ASP A 99 -0.59 -11.24 -5.25
N ILE A 100 -1.31 -10.13 -5.32
CA ILE A 100 -1.18 -9.14 -6.39
C ILE A 100 -0.13 -8.11 -5.96
N LEU A 101 0.87 -7.91 -6.82
CA LEU A 101 1.83 -6.81 -6.65
C LEU A 101 1.52 -5.71 -7.65
N GLU A 102 1.34 -4.47 -7.19
CA GLU A 102 1.22 -3.29 -8.04
C GLU A 102 2.16 -2.20 -7.56
N VAL A 103 3.10 -1.79 -8.42
CA VAL A 103 4.18 -0.88 -8.05
C VAL A 103 4.67 -0.08 -9.25
N ILE A 104 5.13 1.15 -9.01
CA ILE A 104 5.86 1.93 -10.01
C ILE A 104 7.35 1.67 -9.83
N VAL A 105 7.99 1.11 -10.85
CA VAL A 105 9.43 0.81 -10.86
C VAL A 105 10.15 1.91 -11.62
N PRO A 106 11.01 2.71 -10.96
CA PRO A 106 11.74 3.76 -11.65
C PRO A 106 12.67 3.20 -12.72
N GLN A 107 12.99 4.00 -13.74
CA GLN A 107 13.93 3.62 -14.78
C GLN A 107 15.23 3.10 -14.19
N GLY A 108 15.72 1.97 -14.71
CA GLY A 108 16.96 1.33 -14.29
C GLY A 108 16.87 0.53 -12.99
N HIS A 109 15.75 0.59 -12.27
CA HIS A 109 15.53 -0.13 -11.02
C HIS A 109 14.83 -1.48 -11.23
N THR A 110 14.92 -2.32 -10.21
CA THR A 110 14.42 -3.69 -10.21
C THR A 110 13.41 -3.91 -9.09
N ILE A 111 12.45 -4.79 -9.34
CA ILE A 111 11.59 -5.40 -8.33
C ILE A 111 11.76 -6.91 -8.37
N ASP A 112 11.48 -7.54 -7.24
CA ASP A 112 11.55 -8.98 -7.07
C ASP A 112 10.16 -9.55 -6.75
N VAL A 113 9.90 -10.73 -7.27
CA VAL A 113 8.63 -11.42 -7.19
C VAL A 113 8.92 -12.84 -6.76
N ASN A 114 8.29 -13.27 -5.67
CA ASN A 114 8.48 -14.63 -5.17
C ASN A 114 7.70 -15.59 -6.06
N VAL A 115 8.42 -16.47 -6.75
CA VAL A 115 7.85 -17.50 -7.63
C VAL A 115 8.15 -18.91 -7.13
N SER A 116 8.50 -19.05 -5.85
CA SER A 116 8.71 -20.36 -5.24
C SER A 116 7.44 -21.22 -5.34
N GLY A 117 7.60 -22.49 -5.70
CA GLY A 117 6.48 -23.41 -5.84
C GLY A 117 5.73 -23.32 -7.17
N VAL A 118 6.13 -22.46 -8.12
CA VAL A 118 5.60 -22.54 -9.49
C VAL A 118 6.09 -23.83 -10.15
N SER A 119 5.19 -24.55 -10.81
CA SER A 119 5.59 -25.65 -11.70
C SER A 119 4.60 -25.80 -12.87
N GLY A 120 5.08 -26.36 -13.98
CA GLY A 120 4.23 -26.70 -15.13
C GLY A 120 3.97 -25.54 -16.10
N THR A 121 2.77 -25.51 -16.69
CA THR A 121 2.32 -24.49 -17.65
C THR A 121 1.62 -23.30 -16.97
N ASP A 122 1.44 -23.38 -15.65
CA ASP A 122 0.90 -22.30 -14.84
C ASP A 122 1.97 -21.23 -14.63
N GLY A 123 1.52 -20.01 -14.35
CA GLY A 123 2.37 -18.84 -14.52
C GLY A 123 1.81 -17.59 -13.89
N LEU A 124 2.28 -16.44 -14.35
CA LEU A 124 1.75 -15.14 -13.94
C LEU A 124 1.55 -14.22 -15.15
N TRP A 125 0.70 -13.23 -14.96
CA TRP A 125 0.60 -12.06 -15.82
C TRP A 125 1.52 -10.99 -15.28
N ILE A 126 2.36 -10.44 -16.16
CA ILE A 126 3.06 -9.18 -15.93
C ILE A 126 2.39 -8.15 -16.81
N ASP A 127 1.73 -7.17 -16.21
CA ASP A 127 1.19 -6.01 -16.88
C ASP A 127 2.14 -4.83 -16.67
N TRP A 128 2.62 -4.21 -17.75
CA TRP A 128 3.50 -3.04 -17.66
C TRP A 128 3.17 -1.99 -18.72
N GLY A 129 3.52 -0.74 -18.42
CA GLY A 129 3.37 0.39 -19.35
C GLY A 129 1.92 0.65 -19.79
N GLU A 130 1.77 1.62 -20.70
CA GLU A 130 0.49 1.98 -21.31
C GLU A 130 0.57 1.76 -22.83
N PRO A 131 -0.46 1.14 -23.46
CA PRO A 131 -0.43 0.81 -24.89
C PRO A 131 -0.42 2.05 -25.81
N THR A 132 -0.77 3.22 -25.30
CA THR A 132 -0.85 4.49 -26.04
C THR A 132 0.48 5.24 -26.11
N ALA A 133 1.49 4.86 -25.32
CA ALA A 133 2.75 5.60 -25.18
C ALA A 133 3.80 5.29 -26.27
N GLY A 134 3.47 4.44 -27.25
CA GLY A 134 4.38 4.04 -28.33
C GLY A 134 5.62 3.28 -27.82
N CYS A 135 6.59 3.08 -28.72
CA CYS A 135 7.80 2.28 -28.43
C CYS A 135 8.80 2.91 -27.45
N SER A 136 8.55 4.15 -27.04
CA SER A 136 9.38 4.89 -26.09
C SER A 136 9.14 4.54 -24.62
N ALA A 137 8.16 3.69 -24.29
CA ALA A 137 7.67 3.60 -22.90
C ALA A 137 7.35 2.19 -22.40
N GLY A 138 8.04 1.13 -22.85
CA GLY A 138 7.59 -0.23 -22.50
C GLY A 138 8.63 -1.34 -22.51
N GLY A 139 9.89 -1.06 -22.16
CA GLY A 139 10.93 -2.10 -22.11
C GLY A 139 11.17 -2.61 -20.69
N ILE A 140 10.95 -3.91 -20.48
CA ILE A 140 11.31 -4.60 -19.24
C ILE A 140 12.33 -5.70 -19.51
N VAL A 141 13.25 -5.89 -18.57
CA VAL A 141 14.12 -7.06 -18.54
C VAL A 141 13.70 -7.94 -17.39
N VAL A 142 13.48 -9.21 -17.68
CA VAL A 142 13.03 -10.20 -16.70
C VAL A 142 14.13 -11.24 -16.51
N ALA A 143 14.44 -11.55 -15.26
CA ALA A 143 15.42 -12.55 -14.87
C ALA A 143 14.80 -13.54 -13.89
N ILE A 144 14.89 -14.84 -14.19
CA ILE A 144 14.44 -15.91 -13.29
C ILE A 144 15.66 -16.57 -12.65
N TYR A 145 15.63 -16.68 -11.32
CA TYR A 145 16.62 -17.36 -10.52
C TYR A 145 16.09 -18.72 -10.06
N ASN A 146 16.95 -19.72 -10.21
CA ASN A 146 16.68 -21.10 -9.85
C ASN A 146 17.44 -21.48 -8.57
N ALA A 147 16.79 -22.23 -7.67
CA ALA A 147 17.41 -22.70 -6.43
C ALA A 147 18.31 -23.93 -6.64
N ALA A 148 18.16 -24.68 -7.74
CA ALA A 148 18.95 -25.89 -7.99
C ALA A 148 20.35 -25.62 -8.59
N GLY A 149 20.68 -24.36 -8.91
CA GLY A 149 22.00 -23.96 -9.39
C GLY A 149 22.08 -22.46 -9.71
N PRO A 150 23.28 -21.90 -9.98
CA PRO A 150 23.47 -20.48 -10.26
C PRO A 150 22.97 -20.07 -11.67
N THR A 151 22.00 -20.78 -12.22
CA THR A 151 21.48 -20.52 -13.55
C THR A 151 20.46 -19.38 -13.49
N VAL A 152 20.79 -18.27 -14.14
CA VAL A 152 19.89 -17.14 -14.33
C VAL A 152 19.45 -17.15 -15.79
N ARG A 153 18.14 -17.22 -16.02
CA ARG A 153 17.58 -17.10 -17.37
C ARG A 153 17.01 -15.70 -17.54
N ARG A 154 17.37 -15.01 -18.63
CA ARG A 154 17.03 -13.59 -18.84
C ARG A 154 16.40 -13.37 -20.21
N TRP A 155 15.41 -12.47 -20.23
CA TRP A 155 14.73 -12.04 -21.45
C TRP A 155 14.43 -10.55 -21.37
N GLY A 156 14.58 -9.86 -22.49
CA GLY A 156 14.10 -8.50 -22.67
C GLY A 156 12.78 -8.52 -23.42
N PHE A 157 11.82 -7.72 -22.98
CA PHE A 157 10.50 -7.61 -23.57
C PHE A 157 10.15 -6.16 -23.84
N ILE A 158 9.57 -5.91 -25.01
CA ILE A 158 9.12 -4.59 -25.43
C ILE A 158 7.66 -4.66 -25.88
N GLY A 159 6.96 -3.52 -25.87
CA GLY A 159 5.57 -3.44 -26.32
C GLY A 159 5.37 -3.86 -27.77
N ALA A 160 4.15 -4.34 -28.06
CA ALA A 160 3.75 -4.87 -29.36
C ALA A 160 4.04 -3.91 -30.53
N GLY A 161 4.68 -4.42 -31.58
CA GLY A 161 4.99 -3.63 -32.79
C GLY A 161 6.19 -2.71 -32.63
N CYS A 162 6.98 -2.90 -31.57
CA CYS A 162 8.19 -2.13 -31.33
C CYS A 162 9.45 -2.88 -31.75
N VAL A 163 10.15 -2.29 -32.71
CA VAL A 163 11.48 -2.76 -33.12
C VAL A 163 12.51 -1.95 -32.33
N SER A 164 13.09 -2.58 -31.31
CA SER A 164 14.33 -2.08 -30.71
C SER A 164 15.50 -2.81 -31.35
N GLY A 165 16.62 -2.12 -31.58
CA GLY A 165 17.86 -2.74 -32.07
C GLY A 165 18.55 -3.63 -31.02
N ASP A 166 17.87 -3.90 -29.89
CA ASP A 166 18.47 -4.34 -28.63
C ASP A 166 18.15 -5.81 -28.31
N ASN A 167 17.67 -6.59 -29.30
CA ASN A 167 17.25 -7.99 -29.17
C ASN A 167 16.11 -8.24 -28.16
N PHE A 168 15.30 -7.22 -27.85
CA PHE A 168 14.10 -7.43 -27.03
C PHE A 168 13.05 -8.18 -27.85
N ILE A 169 12.35 -9.09 -27.17
CA ILE A 169 11.25 -9.85 -27.75
C ILE A 169 10.05 -8.92 -27.86
N ASP A 170 9.52 -8.79 -29.07
CA ASP A 170 8.25 -8.11 -29.33
C ASP A 170 7.11 -8.91 -28.68
N THR A 171 6.44 -8.30 -27.72
CA THR A 171 5.42 -8.99 -26.93
C THR A 171 4.08 -8.97 -27.63
N PHE A 172 3.42 -10.13 -27.67
CA PHE A 172 2.04 -10.21 -28.11
C PHE A 172 1.12 -9.81 -26.95
N VAL A 173 0.26 -8.81 -27.16
CA VAL A 173 -0.76 -8.42 -26.18
C VAL A 173 -1.75 -9.57 -26.01
N ILE A 174 -1.71 -10.25 -24.87
CA ILE A 174 -2.84 -11.05 -24.38
C ILE A 174 -3.36 -10.35 -23.14
N ALA A 175 -4.48 -9.63 -23.28
CA ALA A 175 -5.10 -8.95 -22.15
C ALA A 175 -5.58 -9.98 -21.10
N PRO A 176 -5.16 -9.89 -19.83
CA PRO A 176 -5.81 -10.63 -18.75
C PRO A 176 -7.30 -10.24 -18.61
N PRO A 177 -8.13 -11.06 -17.95
CA PRO A 177 -9.51 -10.69 -17.64
C PRO A 177 -9.56 -9.39 -16.84
N GLY A 178 -10.21 -8.35 -17.37
CA GLY A 178 -10.38 -7.06 -16.67
C GLY A 178 -9.25 -6.03 -16.88
N SER A 179 -8.22 -6.32 -17.67
CA SER A 179 -7.17 -5.33 -17.99
C SER A 179 -7.63 -4.41 -19.12
N ALA A 180 -8.04 -3.21 -18.79
CA ALA A 180 -8.49 -2.27 -19.80
C ALA A 180 -7.31 -1.63 -20.58
N TRP A 181 -6.10 -1.47 -20.02
CA TRP A 181 -5.09 -0.58 -20.65
C TRP A 181 -3.60 -0.82 -20.31
N ARG A 182 -3.02 -2.03 -20.45
CA ARG A 182 -1.57 -2.31 -20.19
C ARG A 182 -0.96 -3.30 -21.19
N LEU A 183 0.35 -3.24 -21.44
CA LEU A 183 1.07 -4.33 -22.16
C LEU A 183 1.13 -5.52 -21.21
N ALA A 184 0.80 -6.72 -21.68
CA ALA A 184 0.64 -7.88 -20.81
C ALA A 184 1.39 -9.11 -21.35
N LEU A 185 2.08 -9.81 -20.45
CA LEU A 185 2.79 -11.06 -20.74
C LEU A 185 2.30 -12.19 -19.87
N GLY A 186 1.90 -13.27 -20.54
CA GLY A 186 1.58 -14.53 -19.88
C GLY A 186 2.87 -15.31 -19.67
N PHE A 187 3.52 -15.09 -18.52
CA PHE A 187 4.70 -15.81 -18.08
C PHE A 187 4.31 -17.23 -17.65
N GLY A 188 4.11 -18.11 -18.63
CA GLY A 188 3.78 -19.53 -18.46
C GLY A 188 3.93 -20.33 -19.76
N LEU A 189 3.92 -19.65 -20.91
CA LEU A 189 4.09 -20.28 -22.22
C LEU A 189 5.51 -20.13 -22.77
N VAL A 190 6.14 -18.96 -22.66
CA VAL A 190 7.55 -18.76 -23.00
C VAL A 190 8.11 -17.59 -22.17
N PRO A 191 9.12 -17.81 -21.32
CA PRO A 191 9.67 -19.08 -20.89
C PRO A 191 8.85 -19.68 -19.74
N GLY A 192 8.63 -21.00 -19.77
CA GLY A 192 7.97 -21.69 -18.66
C GLY A 192 8.79 -21.61 -17.36
N PHE A 193 8.08 -21.51 -16.25
CA PHE A 193 8.67 -21.72 -14.93
C PHE A 193 8.98 -23.20 -14.72
N THR A 194 9.99 -23.47 -13.91
CA THR A 194 10.40 -24.81 -13.46
C THR A 194 10.18 -24.91 -11.96
N SER A 195 10.03 -26.13 -11.43
CA SER A 195 9.78 -26.37 -10.00
C SER A 195 10.84 -25.81 -9.05
N ASN A 196 12.01 -25.45 -9.58
CA ASN A 196 13.13 -24.91 -8.80
C ASN A 196 13.27 -23.40 -8.95
N ASP A 197 12.42 -22.73 -9.73
CA ASP A 197 12.44 -21.26 -9.79
C ASP A 197 11.91 -20.69 -8.47
N VAL A 198 12.60 -19.68 -7.96
CA VAL A 198 12.28 -19.08 -6.66
C VAL A 198 12.09 -17.57 -6.71
N LEU A 199 12.73 -16.91 -7.67
CA LEU A 199 12.69 -15.46 -7.78
C LEU A 199 12.56 -15.04 -9.24
N LEU A 200 11.63 -14.14 -9.49
CA LEU A 200 11.49 -13.41 -10.74
C LEU A 200 11.85 -11.95 -10.47
N ARG A 201 12.94 -11.48 -11.08
CA ARG A 201 13.37 -10.08 -11.03
C ARG A 201 12.91 -9.38 -12.29
N ILE A 202 12.30 -8.21 -12.15
CA ILE A 202 11.83 -7.38 -13.26
C ILE A 202 12.52 -6.03 -13.17
N ARG A 203 13.13 -5.58 -14.28
CA ARG A 203 13.82 -4.30 -14.40
C ARG A 203 13.15 -3.39 -15.41
N ALA A 204 12.89 -2.15 -15.02
CA ALA A 204 12.45 -1.10 -15.94
C ALA A 204 13.65 -0.55 -16.73
N THR A 205 13.55 -0.48 -18.07
CA THR A 205 14.71 -0.14 -18.92
C THR A 205 14.67 1.30 -19.46
N TYR A 206 13.55 1.69 -20.10
CA TYR A 206 13.50 2.94 -20.87
C TYR A 206 12.79 4.10 -20.16
N ALA A 207 11.92 3.81 -19.19
CA ALA A 207 11.15 4.80 -18.44
C ALA A 207 10.71 4.21 -17.10
N ASP A 208 10.12 5.04 -16.25
CA ASP A 208 9.40 4.57 -15.06
C ASP A 208 8.22 3.69 -15.50
N MET A 209 8.15 2.48 -14.95
CA MET A 209 7.20 1.45 -15.38
C MET A 209 6.19 1.18 -14.28
N PRO A 210 4.89 1.44 -14.49
CA PRO A 210 3.86 0.92 -13.61
C PRO A 210 3.71 -0.58 -13.92
N ILE A 211 4.09 -1.44 -12.98
CA ILE A 211 4.05 -2.90 -13.10
C ILE A 211 2.96 -3.46 -12.20
N ARG A 212 2.16 -4.37 -12.74
CA ARG A 212 1.21 -5.19 -11.99
C ARG A 212 1.46 -6.66 -12.26
N ILE A 213 1.38 -7.47 -11.22
CA ILE A 213 1.61 -8.91 -11.27
C ILE A 213 0.38 -9.61 -10.75
N THR A 214 -0.15 -10.55 -11.54
CA THR A 214 -1.34 -11.32 -11.18
C THR A 214 -1.05 -12.79 -11.43
N PRO A 215 -1.34 -13.71 -10.49
CA PRO A 215 -1.17 -15.13 -10.76
C PRO A 215 -2.12 -15.63 -11.86
N ARG A 216 -1.77 -16.73 -12.51
CA ARG A 216 -2.55 -17.31 -13.61
C ARG A 216 -2.65 -18.82 -13.50
N GLY A 217 -3.82 -19.35 -13.84
CA GLY A 217 -4.04 -20.79 -14.03
C GLY A 217 -4.32 -21.52 -12.71
N GLY A 218 -3.89 -22.78 -12.60
CA GLY A 218 -4.07 -23.60 -11.39
C GLY A 218 -3.31 -23.07 -10.16
N TRP A 219 -2.40 -22.12 -10.36
CA TRP A 219 -1.54 -21.55 -9.32
C TRP A 219 -2.13 -20.35 -8.57
N VAL A 220 -3.30 -19.84 -8.97
CA VAL A 220 -3.96 -18.71 -8.28
C VAL A 220 -4.17 -19.02 -6.78
N ALA A 221 -4.45 -20.27 -6.41
CA ALA A 221 -4.65 -20.65 -5.01
C ALA A 221 -3.34 -20.93 -4.23
N SER A 222 -2.18 -20.92 -4.90
CA SER A 222 -0.89 -21.30 -4.30
C SER A 222 0.25 -20.34 -4.64
N PHE A 223 -0.06 -19.18 -5.20
CA PHE A 223 0.90 -18.10 -5.43
C PHE A 223 1.41 -17.59 -4.07
N PRO A 224 2.73 -17.54 -3.82
CA PRO A 224 3.21 -16.90 -2.62
C PRO A 224 2.72 -15.44 -2.53
N PRO A 225 2.35 -14.96 -1.34
CA PRO A 225 2.03 -13.55 -1.12
C PRO A 225 3.21 -12.67 -1.56
N GLN A 226 2.90 -11.59 -2.27
CA GLN A 226 3.89 -10.61 -2.73
C GLN A 226 4.00 -9.42 -1.79
N GLN A 227 2.91 -9.12 -1.08
CA GLN A 227 2.83 -8.05 -0.09
C GLN A 227 1.91 -8.43 1.08
N TYR A 228 1.99 -7.65 2.15
CA TYR A 228 1.19 -7.77 3.35
C TYR A 228 0.54 -6.42 3.64
N ASN A 229 -0.78 -6.39 3.67
CA ASN A 229 -1.56 -5.23 4.05
C ASN A 229 -1.78 -5.28 5.56
N ILE A 230 -1.35 -4.24 6.25
CA ILE A 230 -1.43 -4.13 7.70
C ILE A 230 -2.38 -2.98 8.01
N GLU A 231 -3.55 -3.31 8.51
CA GLU A 231 -4.52 -2.36 9.00
C GLU A 231 -4.45 -2.32 10.52
N SER A 232 -4.42 -1.13 11.12
CA SER A 232 -4.54 -0.97 12.56
C SER A 232 -5.57 0.07 12.91
N GLU A 233 -6.43 -0.26 13.88
CA GLU A 233 -7.47 0.61 14.41
C GLU A 233 -7.18 0.93 15.87
N GLY A 234 -6.99 2.22 16.17
CA GLY A 234 -6.99 2.76 17.53
C GLY A 234 -8.42 3.07 17.96
N THR A 235 -8.77 2.75 19.21
CA THR A 235 -10.09 3.03 19.80
C THR A 235 -9.96 3.57 21.21
N LYS A 236 -10.73 4.62 21.54
CA LYS A 236 -10.91 5.12 22.91
C LYS A 236 -12.26 4.63 23.45
N ALA A 237 -12.26 3.64 24.34
CA ALA A 237 -13.49 2.96 24.78
C ALA A 237 -14.52 3.88 25.47
N LEU A 238 -14.08 4.93 26.15
CA LEU A 238 -14.97 5.85 26.88
C LEU A 238 -15.73 6.82 25.98
N THR A 239 -15.14 7.24 24.86
CA THR A 239 -15.73 8.21 23.91
C THR A 239 -16.23 7.56 22.64
N GLY A 240 -15.81 6.33 22.36
CA GLY A 240 -16.10 5.63 21.11
C GLY A 240 -15.37 6.21 19.89
N GLU A 241 -14.35 7.05 20.12
CA GLU A 241 -13.57 7.61 19.02
C GLU A 241 -12.60 6.56 18.46
N THR A 242 -12.64 6.37 17.15
CA THR A 242 -11.80 5.41 16.43
C THR A 242 -11.04 6.07 15.27
N ARG A 243 -9.82 5.58 15.00
CA ARG A 243 -9.01 5.96 13.83
C ARG A 243 -8.30 4.73 13.32
N ALA A 244 -8.30 4.54 12.01
CA ALA A 244 -7.63 3.44 11.35
C ALA A 244 -6.51 3.95 10.44
N ILE A 245 -5.47 3.14 10.30
CA ILE A 245 -4.31 3.37 9.41
C ILE A 245 -4.07 2.06 8.66
N LEU A 246 -3.81 2.17 7.36
CA LEU A 246 -3.42 1.05 6.50
C LEU A 246 -2.00 1.31 5.98
N THR A 247 -1.14 0.31 6.09
CA THR A 247 0.17 0.30 5.45
C THR A 247 0.39 -1.00 4.70
N THR A 248 1.17 -0.95 3.62
CA THR A 248 1.50 -2.13 2.82
C THR A 248 2.99 -2.38 2.90
N ARG A 249 3.37 -3.62 3.21
CA ARG A 249 4.76 -4.08 3.25
C ARG A 249 4.99 -5.13 2.17
N THR A 250 5.88 -4.84 1.23
CA THR A 250 6.31 -5.80 0.21
C THR A 250 7.29 -6.81 0.77
N ASN A 251 7.46 -7.93 0.06
CA ASN A 251 8.57 -8.84 0.33
C ASN A 251 9.94 -8.13 0.21
N PRO A 252 10.95 -8.54 0.99
CA PRO A 252 12.32 -8.08 0.79
C PRO A 252 12.82 -8.39 -0.62
N PHE A 253 13.51 -7.44 -1.24
CA PHE A 253 14.12 -7.60 -2.56
C PHE A 253 15.63 -7.33 -2.49
N ILE A 254 16.39 -7.92 -3.41
CA ILE A 254 17.84 -7.71 -3.47
C ILE A 254 18.10 -6.42 -4.26
N PRO A 255 18.94 -5.50 -3.74
CA PRO A 255 19.29 -4.28 -4.44
C PRO A 255 19.93 -4.53 -5.82
N SER A 256 19.60 -3.69 -6.80
CA SER A 256 20.07 -3.79 -8.19
C SER A 256 21.59 -3.69 -8.36
N ILE A 257 22.30 -3.15 -7.38
CA ILE A 257 23.77 -3.08 -7.40
C ILE A 257 24.44 -4.47 -7.44
N PHE A 258 23.75 -5.51 -6.97
CA PHE A 258 24.27 -6.88 -6.95
C PHE A 258 24.06 -7.65 -8.26
N ASP A 259 23.36 -7.07 -9.25
CA ASP A 259 23.12 -7.74 -10.54
C ASP A 259 24.40 -7.94 -11.38
N TYR A 260 25.44 -7.15 -11.11
CA TYR A 260 26.68 -7.09 -11.90
C TYR A 260 27.89 -7.70 -11.20
N VAL A 261 27.73 -8.20 -9.97
CA VAL A 261 28.85 -8.74 -9.20
C VAL A 261 28.93 -10.24 -9.44
N VAL A 262 30.08 -10.70 -9.96
CA VAL A 262 30.42 -12.13 -9.96
C VAL A 262 30.79 -12.50 -8.52
N PHE A 263 29.87 -13.16 -7.82
CA PHE A 263 30.12 -13.68 -6.47
C PHE A 263 30.51 -15.16 -6.56
N SER A 264 31.78 -15.48 -6.30
CA SER A 264 32.26 -16.85 -6.19
C SER A 264 32.40 -17.22 -4.73
N GLY A 265 31.51 -18.08 -4.21
CA GLY A 265 31.56 -18.57 -2.83
C GLY A 265 32.67 -19.59 -2.54
N SER A 266 33.49 -19.90 -3.53
CA SER A 266 34.73 -20.69 -3.41
C SER A 266 35.74 -20.19 -4.45
N SER A 267 37.00 -20.59 -4.35
CA SER A 267 38.09 -20.05 -5.18
C SER A 267 37.72 -20.03 -6.66
N LEU A 268 37.82 -18.84 -7.27
CA LEU A 268 37.86 -18.70 -8.73
C LEU A 268 39.10 -19.44 -9.22
N ILE A 269 38.91 -20.62 -9.78
CA ILE A 269 39.96 -21.28 -10.56
C ILE A 269 39.91 -20.60 -11.93
N GLN A 270 40.89 -19.74 -12.17
CA GLN A 270 41.14 -19.13 -13.47
C GLN A 270 41.80 -20.13 -14.41
#